data_AF-C5XRA5-F1
#
_entry.id   AF-C5XRA5-F1
#
_cell.length_a   1.000
_cell.length_b   1.000
_cell.length_c   1.000
_cell.angle_alpha   90.00
_cell.angle_beta   90.00
_cell.angle_gamma   90.00
#
_symmetry.space_group_name_H-M   'P 1'
#
loop_
_entity.id
_entity.type
_entity.pdbx_description
1 polymer ?
#
loop_
_entity_poly.entity_id
_entity_poly.type
_entity_poly.pdbx_seq_one_letter_code
_entity_poly.pdbx_strand_id
1 'polypeptide(L)'
;MTMSQGLKMFLSHYGFDVEQEMLIEQIIATSCALFDCDAVYKKHFEYLGNASVCFKKVSDINCENWGARKLATALKVVCCPEEEDYFHKVLSEDELLKLKEEAPKYKDLVSKVHLHENL
;
A
#
# COMPACT_ATOMS: atom_id res chain seq x y z
N MET A 1 19.50 6.77 -25.42
CA MET A 1 18.75 8.04 -25.27
C MET A 1 19.75 9.14 -25.03
N THR A 2 19.65 10.27 -25.73
CA THR A 2 20.54 11.43 -25.52
C THR A 2 19.89 12.50 -24.66
N MET A 3 20.66 13.10 -23.75
CA MET A 3 20.19 14.18 -22.89
C MET A 3 19.85 15.42 -23.74
N SER A 4 18.73 16.09 -23.47
CA SER A 4 18.36 17.29 -24.24
C SER A 4 19.27 18.48 -23.89
N GLN A 5 19.51 19.36 -24.87
CA GLN A 5 20.27 20.60 -24.69
C GLN A 5 19.71 21.45 -23.54
N GLY A 6 18.38 21.54 -23.40
CA GLY A 6 17.73 22.30 -22.33
C GLY A 6 18.00 21.74 -20.94
N LEU A 7 17.95 20.40 -20.77
CA LEU A 7 18.27 19.76 -19.49
C LEU A 7 19.74 19.94 -19.13
N LYS A 8 20.64 19.82 -20.12
CA LYS A 8 22.08 20.05 -19.92
C LYS A 8 22.37 21.48 -19.46
N MET A 9 21.74 22.47 -20.10
CA MET A 9 21.91 23.88 -19.75
C MET A 9 21.37 24.19 -18.34
N PHE A 10 20.21 23.63 -17.99
CA PHE A 10 19.61 23.75 -16.65
C PHE A 10 20.53 23.17 -15.56
N LEU A 11 21.02 21.94 -15.72
CA LEU A 11 21.88 21.29 -14.73
C LEU A 11 23.21 22.05 -14.54
N SER A 12 23.82 22.49 -15.64
CA SER A 12 25.06 23.28 -15.61
C SER A 12 24.88 24.62 -14.89
N HIS A 13 23.70 25.25 -15.00
CA HIS A 13 23.40 26.51 -14.32
C HIS A 13 23.42 26.38 -12.79
N TYR A 14 23.04 25.22 -12.27
CA TYR A 14 23.09 24.91 -10.83
C TYR A 14 24.41 24.26 -10.39
N GLY A 15 25.41 24.18 -11.28
CA GLY A 15 26.73 23.61 -10.98
C GLY A 15 26.78 22.08 -10.96
N PHE A 16 25.78 21.41 -11.52
CA PHE A 16 25.80 19.96 -11.68
C PHE A 16 26.48 19.58 -13.00
N ASP A 17 27.62 18.89 -12.90
CA ASP A 17 28.27 18.25 -14.03
C ASP A 17 27.76 16.81 -14.14
N VAL A 18 26.76 16.61 -14.99
CA VAL A 18 26.06 15.32 -15.14
C VAL A 18 26.32 14.80 -16.54
N GLU A 19 26.92 13.62 -16.64
CA GLU A 19 27.08 12.91 -17.90
C GLU A 19 25.79 12.20 -18.31
N GLN A 20 25.65 11.90 -19.61
CA GLN A 20 24.44 11.28 -20.14
C GLN A 20 24.21 9.89 -19.55
N GLU A 21 25.30 9.18 -19.29
CA GLU A 21 25.39 7.89 -18.65
C GLU A 21 24.76 7.93 -17.25
N MET A 22 25.03 8.98 -16.47
CA MET A 22 24.47 9.15 -15.12
C MET A 22 22.95 9.33 -15.12
N LEU A 23 22.38 10.02 -16.11
CA LEU A 23 20.92 10.14 -16.25
C LEU A 23 20.29 8.81 -16.66
N ILE A 24 20.94 8.05 -17.54
CA ILE A 24 20.46 6.73 -17.95
C ILE A 24 20.45 5.78 -16.73
N GLU A 25 21.51 5.79 -15.93
CA GLU A 25 21.58 5.01 -14.69
C GLU A 25 20.49 5.41 -13.69
N GLN A 26 20.26 6.70 -13.45
CA GLN A 26 19.18 7.16 -12.56
C GLN A 26 17.79 6.77 -13.07
N ILE A 27 17.54 6.85 -14.38
CA ILE A 27 16.27 6.44 -14.97
C ILE A 27 16.09 4.93 -14.81
N ILE A 28 17.12 4.13 -15.07
CA ILE A 28 17.08 2.67 -14.89
C ILE A 28 16.83 2.33 -13.42
N ALA A 29 17.61 2.91 -12.50
CA ALA A 29 17.48 2.68 -11.07
C ALA A 29 16.07 3.06 -10.55
N THR A 30 15.56 4.22 -10.97
CA THR A 30 14.20 4.67 -10.60
C THR A 30 13.14 3.75 -11.19
N SER A 31 13.31 3.29 -12.44
CA SER A 31 12.38 2.37 -13.09
C SER A 31 12.37 1.00 -12.42
N CYS A 32 13.55 0.48 -12.03
CA CYS A 32 13.68 -0.74 -11.25
C CYS A 32 13.01 -0.59 -9.89
N ALA A 33 13.30 0.50 -9.16
CA ALA A 33 12.67 0.76 -7.87
C ALA A 33 11.13 0.89 -7.99
N LEU A 34 10.62 1.54 -9.04
CA LEU A 34 9.18 1.63 -9.31
C LEU A 34 8.58 0.26 -9.64
N PHE A 35 9.28 -0.56 -10.42
CA PHE A 35 8.86 -1.92 -10.74
C PHE A 35 8.80 -2.81 -9.49
N ASP A 36 9.83 -2.77 -8.65
CA ASP A 36 9.87 -3.51 -7.39
C ASP A 36 8.75 -3.02 -6.44
N CYS A 37 8.54 -1.71 -6.35
CA CYS A 37 7.42 -1.12 -5.60
C CYS A 37 6.06 -1.59 -6.14
N ASP A 38 5.86 -1.61 -7.46
CA ASP A 38 4.61 -2.07 -8.08
C ASP A 38 4.36 -3.57 -7.85
N ALA A 39 5.41 -4.39 -7.91
CA ALA A 39 5.31 -5.82 -7.61
C ALA A 39 4.91 -6.05 -6.14
N VAL A 40 5.56 -5.35 -5.21
CA VAL A 40 5.21 -5.39 -3.78
C VAL A 40 3.79 -4.87 -3.54
N TYR A 41 3.43 -3.76 -4.17
CA TYR A 41 2.08 -3.17 -4.08
C TYR A 41 1.02 -4.14 -4.57
N LYS A 42 1.21 -4.78 -5.73
CA LYS A 42 0.28 -5.79 -6.27
C LYS A 42 0.10 -6.97 -5.33
N LYS A 43 1.20 -7.52 -4.81
CA LYS A 43 1.16 -8.62 -3.83
C LYS A 43 0.35 -8.22 -2.59
N HIS A 44 0.61 -7.04 -2.02
CA HIS A 44 -0.16 -6.56 -0.87
C HIS A 44 -1.63 -6.24 -1.21
N PHE A 45 -1.90 -5.75 -2.42
CA PHE A 45 -3.24 -5.45 -2.87
C PHE A 45 -4.11 -6.70 -2.99
N GLU A 46 -3.56 -7.83 -3.42
CA GLU A 46 -4.27 -9.12 -3.42
C GLU A 46 -4.69 -9.55 -2.01
N TYR A 47 -3.81 -9.41 -1.02
CA TYR A 47 -4.16 -9.68 0.39
C TYR A 47 -5.26 -8.74 0.90
N LEU A 48 -5.20 -7.46 0.55
CA LEU A 48 -6.24 -6.49 0.90
C LEU A 48 -7.57 -6.81 0.21
N GLY A 49 -7.53 -7.30 -1.03
CA GLY A 49 -8.69 -7.82 -1.75
C GLY A 49 -9.33 -8.99 -1.01
N ASN A 50 -8.54 -9.96 -0.54
CA ASN A 50 -9.04 -11.05 0.28
C ASN A 50 -9.64 -10.57 1.62
N ALA A 51 -9.00 -9.60 2.28
CA ALA A 51 -9.54 -8.97 3.50
C ALA A 51 -10.88 -8.28 3.22
N SER A 52 -11.05 -7.62 2.08
CA SER A 52 -12.30 -6.97 1.68
C SER A 52 -13.47 -7.96 1.59
N VAL A 53 -13.24 -9.14 1.02
CA VAL A 53 -14.22 -10.23 0.95
C VAL A 53 -14.58 -10.72 2.37
N CYS A 54 -13.61 -10.74 3.28
CA CYS A 54 -13.82 -11.12 4.67
C CYS A 54 -14.66 -10.09 5.42
N PHE A 55 -14.38 -8.79 5.27
CA PHE A 55 -15.16 -7.72 5.89
C PHE A 55 -16.62 -7.77 5.46
N LYS A 56 -16.89 -8.08 4.18
CA LYS A 56 -18.25 -8.27 3.69
C LYS A 56 -18.91 -9.51 4.29
N LYS A 57 -18.21 -10.63 4.40
CA LYS A 57 -18.79 -11.88 4.92
C LYS A 57 -19.07 -11.86 6.43
N VAL A 58 -18.16 -11.27 7.21
CA VAL A 58 -18.22 -11.29 8.67
C VAL A 58 -19.02 -10.11 9.20
N SER A 59 -18.75 -8.91 8.67
CA SER A 59 -19.30 -7.65 9.17
C SER A 59 -20.24 -6.97 8.19
N ASP A 60 -20.61 -7.59 7.08
CA ASP A 60 -21.49 -7.00 6.04
C ASP A 60 -20.99 -5.64 5.48
N ILE A 61 -19.71 -5.32 5.65
CA ILE A 61 -19.13 -4.05 5.20
C ILE A 61 -18.87 -4.12 3.70
N ASN A 62 -19.42 -3.17 2.93
CA ASN A 62 -19.13 -3.07 1.51
C ASN A 62 -17.83 -2.28 1.27
N CYS A 63 -16.82 -2.96 0.73
CA CYS A 63 -15.50 -2.41 0.46
C CYS A 63 -15.23 -2.12 -1.03
N GLU A 64 -16.21 -2.23 -1.92
CA GLU A 64 -16.03 -2.09 -3.38
C GLU A 64 -15.32 -0.79 -3.80
N ASN A 65 -15.60 0.31 -3.09
CA ASN A 65 -15.02 1.63 -3.35
C ASN A 65 -13.81 1.97 -2.46
N TRP A 66 -13.27 1.01 -1.71
CA TRP A 66 -12.18 1.28 -0.78
C TRP A 66 -10.81 1.17 -1.47
N GLY A 67 -9.99 2.20 -1.32
CA GLY A 67 -8.58 2.14 -1.71
C GLY A 67 -7.74 1.31 -0.73
N ALA A 68 -6.54 0.93 -1.15
CA ALA A 68 -5.60 0.11 -0.37
C ALA A 68 -5.38 0.64 1.06
N ARG A 69 -5.27 1.96 1.22
CA ARG A 69 -5.11 2.59 2.54
C ARG A 69 -6.27 2.28 3.47
N LYS A 70 -7.52 2.41 3.00
CA LYS A 70 -8.71 2.18 3.83
C LYS A 70 -8.84 0.70 4.20
N LEU A 71 -8.54 -0.21 3.27
CA LEU A 71 -8.50 -1.66 3.50
C LEU A 71 -7.43 -2.05 4.54
N ALA A 72 -6.21 -1.52 4.40
CA ALA A 72 -5.12 -1.79 5.33
C ALA A 72 -5.44 -1.27 6.74
N THR A 73 -6.06 -0.10 6.83
CA THR A 73 -6.52 0.44 8.11
C THR A 73 -7.57 -0.46 8.78
N ALA A 74 -8.58 -0.94 8.05
CA ALA A 74 -9.55 -1.88 8.60
C ALA A 74 -8.94 -3.21 9.02
N LEU A 75 -7.98 -3.73 8.24
CA LEU A 75 -7.26 -4.93 8.61
C LEU A 75 -6.49 -4.73 9.92
N LYS A 76 -5.83 -3.57 10.09
CA LYS A 76 -5.14 -3.21 11.33
C LYS A 76 -6.10 -3.15 12.52
N VAL A 77 -7.30 -2.56 12.36
CA VAL A 77 -8.34 -2.53 13.41
C VAL A 77 -8.71 -3.95 13.85
N VAL A 78 -8.91 -4.86 12.91
CA VAL A 78 -9.29 -6.24 13.23
C VAL A 78 -8.16 -7.02 13.90
N CYS A 79 -6.91 -6.82 13.47
CA CYS A 79 -5.74 -7.47 14.06
C CYS A 79 -5.39 -6.90 15.45
N CYS A 80 -5.60 -5.60 15.65
CA CYS A 80 -5.22 -4.85 16.85
C CYS A 80 -6.39 -3.96 17.33
N PRO A 81 -7.51 -4.53 17.81
CA PRO A 81 -8.71 -3.75 18.12
C PRO A 81 -8.54 -2.77 19.30
N GLU A 82 -7.58 -3.04 20.18
CA GLU A 82 -7.25 -2.21 21.34
C GLU A 82 -6.49 -0.92 20.96
N GLU A 83 -5.92 -0.84 19.76
CA GLU A 83 -5.21 0.36 19.32
C GLU A 83 -6.18 1.52 19.05
N GLU A 84 -5.81 2.71 19.54
CA GLU A 84 -6.51 3.99 19.33
C GLU A 84 -5.75 4.85 18.32
N ASP A 85 -5.46 4.27 17.16
CA ASP A 85 -4.85 5.02 16.06
C ASP A 85 -5.85 6.03 15.46
N TYR A 86 -5.39 6.87 14.52
CA TYR A 86 -6.22 7.80 13.75
C TYR A 86 -7.19 7.12 12.75
N PHE A 87 -7.75 5.97 13.13
CA PHE A 87 -8.68 5.17 12.32
C PHE A 87 -9.94 5.95 11.93
N HIS A 88 -10.43 6.82 12.80
CA HIS A 88 -11.58 7.69 12.57
C HIS A 88 -11.38 8.69 11.41
N LYS A 89 -10.14 8.94 10.98
CA LYS A 89 -9.86 9.76 9.78
C LYS A 89 -9.98 8.98 8.47
N VAL A 90 -10.10 7.66 8.55
CA VAL A 90 -10.04 6.75 7.39
C VAL A 90 -11.30 5.89 7.27
N LEU A 91 -11.84 5.43 8.41
CA LEU A 91 -13.06 4.66 8.54
C LEU A 91 -14.16 5.53 9.14
N SER A 92 -15.42 5.27 8.78
CA SER A 92 -16.55 5.85 9.51
C SER A 92 -16.63 5.27 10.92
N GLU A 93 -17.34 5.95 11.81
CA GLU A 93 -17.55 5.48 13.19
C GLU A 93 -18.25 4.11 13.22
N ASP A 94 -19.27 3.91 12.37
CA ASP A 94 -19.98 2.63 12.25
C ASP A 94 -19.08 1.50 11.75
N GLU A 95 -18.25 1.77 10.73
CA GLU A 95 -17.28 0.80 10.21
C GLU A 95 -16.28 0.41 11.30
N LEU A 96 -15.73 1.40 12.02
CA LEU A 96 -14.74 1.19 13.07
C LEU A 96 -15.31 0.41 14.25
N LEU A 97 -16.49 0.79 14.75
CA LEU A 97 -17.14 0.14 15.87
C LEU A 97 -17.44 -1.33 15.55
N LYS A 98 -18.02 -1.58 14.37
CA LYS A 98 -18.34 -2.94 13.92
C LYS A 98 -17.10 -3.81 13.77
N LEU A 99 -16.03 -3.28 13.15
CA LEU A 99 -14.77 -4.00 13.00
C LEU A 99 -14.12 -4.34 14.36
N LYS A 100 -14.18 -3.43 15.34
CA LYS A 100 -13.65 -3.68 16.69
C LYS A 100 -14.46 -4.74 17.44
N GLU A 101 -15.79 -4.60 17.47
CA GLU A 101 -16.68 -5.55 18.16
C GLU A 101 -16.59 -6.96 17.57
N GLU A 102 -16.43 -7.06 16.25
CA GLU A 102 -16.41 -8.33 15.53
C GLU A 102 -15.00 -8.85 15.28
N ALA A 103 -13.95 -8.14 15.70
CA ALA A 103 -12.55 -8.54 15.54
C ALA A 103 -12.27 -10.02 15.93
N PRO A 104 -12.82 -10.56 17.05
CA PRO A 104 -12.62 -11.96 17.39
C PRO A 104 -13.12 -12.97 16.34
N LYS A 105 -14.11 -12.60 15.52
CA LYS A 105 -14.69 -13.44 14.46
C LYS A 105 -13.76 -13.61 13.26
N TYR A 106 -12.69 -12.81 13.17
CA TYR A 106 -11.73 -12.85 12.07
C TYR A 106 -10.52 -13.77 12.33
N LYS A 107 -10.42 -14.40 13.51
CA LYS A 107 -9.25 -15.21 13.93
C LYS A 107 -8.89 -16.36 12.97
N ASP A 108 -9.86 -16.99 12.33
CA ASP A 108 -9.63 -18.09 11.36
C ASP A 108 -9.18 -17.60 9.97
N LEU A 109 -9.24 -16.28 9.73
CA LEU A 109 -8.89 -15.66 8.46
C LEU A 109 -7.48 -15.05 8.51
N VAL A 110 -7.09 -14.47 9.65
CA VAL A 110 -5.74 -13.94 9.90
C VAL A 110 -4.68 -15.05 9.82
N SER A 111 -5.03 -16.27 10.24
CA SER A 111 -4.16 -17.46 10.15
C SER A 111 -3.89 -17.92 8.72
N LYS A 112 -4.79 -17.63 7.75
CA LYS A 112 -4.58 -17.93 6.32
C LYS A 112 -3.71 -16.89 5.62
N VAL A 113 -3.72 -15.64 6.09
CA VAL A 113 -2.86 -14.57 5.56
C VAL A 113 -1.40 -14.78 5.99
N HIS A 114 -1.16 -15.26 7.22
CA HIS A 114 0.18 -15.54 7.75
C HIS A 114 0.91 -16.74 7.10
N LEU A 115 0.23 -17.62 6.35
CA LEU A 115 0.86 -18.81 5.76
C LEU A 115 1.72 -18.51 4.52
N HIS A 116 1.66 -17.30 3.96
CA HIS A 116 2.41 -16.92 2.75
C HIS A 116 3.58 -15.96 2.98
N GLU A 117 3.89 -15.61 4.24
CA GLU A 117 5.05 -14.77 4.60
C GLU A 117 6.31 -15.58 4.98
N ASN A 118 6.26 -16.91 4.94
CA ASN A 118 7.40 -17.80 5.24
C ASN A 118 8.04 -18.43 3.99
N LEU A 119 8.26 -17.66 2.92
CA LEU A 119 9.14 -18.01 1.80
C LEU A 119 9.91 -16.79 1.29
#